data_AF-A0A257NS81-F1
#
_entry.id   AF-A0A257NS81-F1
#
_cell.length_a   1.000
_cell.length_b   1.000
_cell.length_c   1.000
_cell.angle_alpha   90.00
_cell.angle_beta   90.00
_cell.angle_gamma   90.00
#
_symmetry.space_group_name_H-M   'P 1'
#
loop_
_entity.id
_entity.type
_entity.pdbx_description
1 polymer ?
#
loop_
_entity_poly.entity_id
_entity_poly.type
_entity_poly.pdbx_seq_one_letter_code
_entity_poly.pdbx_strand_id
1 'polypeptide(L)'
;MSGTYIAHGALIENIILAAPLSGLATSIRLLPDSADLQCTAEITFTETTVSVSPLAESIRDRHTNRKPYESRLPAPEALSAFPDAARPIA
;
A
#
# COMPACT_ATOMS: atom_id res chain seq x y z
N MET A 1 -19.30 5.16 1.53
CA MET A 1 -17.82 5.19 1.61
C MET A 1 -17.31 5.36 0.18
N SER A 2 -16.63 6.47 -0.14
CA SER A 2 -16.19 6.73 -1.53
C SER A 2 -14.94 5.92 -1.84
N GLY A 3 -14.93 5.16 -2.94
CA GLY A 3 -13.76 4.38 -3.37
C GLY A 3 -12.51 5.23 -3.60
N THR A 4 -12.68 6.54 -3.83
CA THR A 4 -11.58 7.51 -3.98
C THR A 4 -10.71 7.61 -2.73
N TYR A 5 -11.29 7.69 -1.53
CA TYR A 5 -10.50 7.79 -0.30
C TYR A 5 -9.69 6.52 -0.04
N ILE A 6 -10.26 5.36 -0.40
CA ILE A 6 -9.56 4.07 -0.32
C ILE A 6 -8.37 4.06 -1.29
N ALA A 7 -8.56 4.55 -2.52
CA ALA A 7 -7.49 4.66 -3.49
C ALA A 7 -6.37 5.62 -3.03
N HIS A 8 -6.73 6.76 -2.43
CA HIS A 8 -5.74 7.69 -1.88
C HIS A 8 -4.95 7.09 -0.71
N GLY A 9 -5.62 6.37 0.20
CA GLY A 9 -4.94 5.64 1.28
C GLY A 9 -3.95 4.60 0.75
N ALA A 10 -4.37 3.80 -0.25
CA ALA A 10 -3.48 2.85 -0.90
C ALA A 10 -2.28 3.53 -1.59
N LEU A 11 -2.49 4.68 -2.23
CA LEU A 11 -1.41 5.46 -2.83
C LEU A 11 -0.42 5.97 -1.77
N ILE A 12 -0.91 6.52 -0.66
CA ILE A 12 -0.08 7.02 0.45
C ILE A 12 0.82 5.89 0.98
N GLU A 13 0.27 4.69 1.22
CA GLU A 13 1.05 3.55 1.67
C GLU A 13 2.13 3.15 0.66
N ASN A 14 1.81 3.14 -0.64
CA ASN A 14 2.81 2.88 -1.68
C ASN A 14 3.94 3.91 -1.66
N ILE A 15 3.64 5.20 -1.40
CA ILE A 15 4.65 6.25 -1.28
C ILE A 15 5.54 6.01 -0.06
N ILE A 16 4.95 5.66 1.09
CA ILE A 16 5.70 5.33 2.32
C ILE A 16 6.67 4.17 2.07
N LEU A 17 6.21 3.11 1.41
CA LEU A 17 7.04 1.93 1.10
C LEU A 17 8.12 2.22 0.06
N ALA A 18 7.84 3.05 -0.94
CA ALA A 18 8.76 3.32 -2.04
C ALA A 18 9.80 4.41 -1.74
N ALA A 19 9.48 5.41 -0.91
CA ALA A 19 10.35 6.55 -0.64
C ALA A 19 11.77 6.16 -0.13
N PRO A 20 11.93 5.15 0.76
CA PRO A 20 13.26 4.74 1.22
C PRO A 20 14.17 4.19 0.11
N LEU A 21 13.63 3.72 -1.02
CA LEU A 21 14.44 3.32 -2.19
C LEU A 21 15.21 4.49 -2.79
N SER A 22 14.76 5.71 -2.55
CA SER A 22 15.39 6.96 -3.00
C SER A 22 16.08 7.72 -1.86
N GLY A 23 16.27 7.09 -0.70
CA GLY A 23 16.85 7.75 0.47
C GLY A 23 15.96 8.83 1.06
N LEU A 24 14.63 8.67 0.96
CA LEU A 24 13.65 9.59 1.52
C LEU A 24 12.80 8.93 2.58
N ALA A 25 12.61 9.61 3.71
CA ALA A 25 11.56 9.32 4.68
C ALA A 25 10.33 10.17 4.37
N THR A 26 9.17 9.71 4.83
CA THR A 26 7.88 10.39 4.60
C THR A 26 7.24 10.79 5.93
N SER A 27 6.60 11.96 5.93
CA SER A 27 5.70 12.42 6.99
C SER A 27 4.35 12.77 6.36
N ILE A 28 3.27 12.23 6.93
CA ILE A 28 1.92 12.33 6.35
C ILE A 28 1.02 13.12 7.30
N ARG A 29 0.35 14.14 6.75
CA ARG A 29 -0.78 14.80 7.40
C ARG A 29 -2.05 14.51 6.61
N LEU A 30 -2.97 13.73 7.17
CA LEU A 30 -4.24 13.41 6.54
C LEU A 30 -5.23 14.55 6.74
N LEU A 31 -5.99 14.90 5.69
CA LEU A 31 -7.00 15.96 5.69
C LEU A 31 -6.46 17.25 6.37
N PRO A 32 -5.34 17.81 5.89
CA PRO A 32 -4.57 18.82 6.61
C PRO A 32 -5.29 20.17 6.75
N ASP A 33 -6.25 20.45 5.87
CA ASP A 33 -7.05 21.68 5.88
C ASP A 33 -8.55 21.34 5.90
N SER A 34 -9.23 21.76 6.97
CA SER A 34 -10.69 21.61 7.10
C SER A 34 -11.49 22.48 6.12
N ALA A 35 -10.87 23.52 5.55
CA ALA A 35 -11.49 24.39 4.55
C ALA A 35 -11.36 23.84 3.12
N ASP A 36 -10.36 22.98 2.86
CA ASP A 36 -10.17 22.32 1.56
C ASP A 36 -10.34 20.80 1.68
N LEU A 37 -11.58 20.35 1.48
CA LEU A 37 -11.92 18.92 1.52
C LEU A 37 -11.38 18.12 0.32
N GLN A 38 -10.81 18.78 -0.70
CA GLN A 38 -10.19 18.09 -1.85
C GLN A 38 -8.75 17.68 -1.54
N CYS A 39 -8.08 18.39 -0.63
CA CYS A 39 -6.74 18.02 -0.15
C CYS A 39 -6.82 16.86 0.85
N THR A 40 -6.63 15.63 0.38
CA THR A 40 -6.80 14.45 1.25
C THR A 40 -5.59 14.13 2.12
N ALA A 41 -4.39 14.54 1.70
CA ALA A 41 -3.18 14.38 2.47
C ALA A 41 -2.08 15.34 1.99
N GLU A 42 -1.24 15.77 2.92
CA GLU A 42 0.04 16.39 2.63
C GLU A 42 1.16 15.41 2.97
N ILE A 43 2.16 15.32 2.08
CA ILE A 43 3.29 14.41 2.21
C ILE A 43 4.56 15.23 2.14
N THR A 44 5.36 15.17 3.21
CA THR A 44 6.67 15.82 3.28
C THR A 44 7.76 14.76 3.22
N PHE A 45 8.80 15.05 2.44
CA PHE A 45 9.97 14.18 2.32
C PHE A 45 11.17 14.79 3.04
N THR A 46 11.94 13.93 3.70
CA THR A 46 13.23 14.29 4.30
C THR A 46 14.28 13.25 3.92
N GLU A 47 15.55 13.63 3.87
CA GLU A 47 16.63 12.69 3.62
C GLU A 47 16.68 11.60 4.70
N THR A 48 16.98 10.38 4.28
CA THR A 48 17.20 9.22 5.15
C THR A 48 18.12 8.20 4.48
N THR A 49 18.51 7.16 5.21
CA THR A 49 19.32 6.08 4.65
C THR A 49 18.52 5.26 3.64
N VAL A 50 19.11 4.96 2.49
CA VAL A 50 18.49 4.08 1.50
C VAL A 50 18.20 2.71 2.14
N SER A 51 16.97 2.24 1.97
CA SER A 51 16.54 0.93 2.46
C SER A 51 15.63 0.27 1.44
N VAL A 52 15.91 -1.01 1.13
CA VAL A 52 15.12 -1.81 0.21
C VAL A 52 14.21 -2.72 1.00
N SER A 53 12.90 -2.49 0.88
CA SER A 53 11.88 -3.39 1.41
C SER A 53 11.38 -4.32 0.29
N PRO A 54 11.25 -5.64 0.54
CA PRO A 54 10.60 -6.56 -0.39
C PRO A 54 9.17 -6.13 -0.78
N LEU A 55 8.49 -5.40 0.11
CA LEU A 55 7.15 -4.85 -0.17
C LEU A 55 7.20 -3.73 -1.22
N ALA A 56 8.26 -2.94 -1.24
CA ALA A 56 8.43 -1.87 -2.22
C ALA A 56 8.68 -2.43 -3.63
N GLU A 57 9.36 -3.58 -3.74
CA GLU A 57 9.54 -4.27 -5.02
C GLU A 57 8.19 -4.77 -5.57
N SER A 58 7.36 -5.34 -4.70
CA SER A 58 6.03 -5.86 -5.03
C SER A 58 5.07 -4.81 -5.62
N ILE A 59 5.32 -3.51 -5.38
CA ILE A 59 4.54 -2.40 -5.95
C ILE A 59 4.65 -2.35 -7.47
N ARG A 60 5.80 -2.72 -8.05
CA ARG A 60 5.99 -2.72 -9.51
C ARG A 60 5.33 -3.91 -10.18
N ASP A 61 5.33 -5.06 -9.51
CA ASP A 61 4.86 -6.32 -10.10
C ASP A 61 3.35 -6.54 -9.91
N ARG A 62 2.74 -5.85 -8.95
CA ARG A 62 1.29 -5.99 -8.69
C ARG A 62 0.46 -5.54 -9.88
N HIS A 63 -0.55 -6.34 -10.19
CA HIS A 63 -1.54 -6.04 -11.20
C HIS A 63 -2.89 -6.65 -10.81
N THR A 64 -3.99 -6.04 -11.24
CA THR A 64 -5.31 -6.65 -11.08
C THR A 64 -5.49 -7.72 -12.15
N ASN A 65 -5.38 -8.99 -11.77
CA ASN A 65 -5.72 -10.09 -12.65
C ASN A 65 -7.25 -10.30 -12.64
N ARG A 66 -7.90 -10.10 -13.80
CA ARG A 66 -9.34 -10.35 -14.00
C ARG A 66 -9.62 -11.59 -14.85
N LYS A 67 -8.58 -12.35 -15.20
CA LYS A 67 -8.73 -13.63 -15.90
C LYS A 67 -9.17 -14.70 -14.89
N PRO A 68 -9.82 -15.78 -15.34
CA PRO A 68 -10.12 -16.91 -14.46
C PRO A 68 -8.85 -17.43 -13.78
N TYR A 69 -8.93 -17.60 -12.46
CA TYR A 69 -7.88 -18.29 -11.69
C TYR A 69 -8.00 -19.81 -11.88
N GLU A 70 -6.90 -20.54 -11.71
CA GLU A 70 -6.94 -21.99 -11.65
C GLU A 70 -7.81 -22.44 -10.46
N SER A 71 -8.71 -23.40 -10.70
CA SER A 71 -9.52 -24.03 -9.65
C SER A 71 -8.71 -25.06 -8.86
N ARG A 72 -7.56 -24.63 -8.34
CA ARG A 72 -6.60 -25.44 -7.59
C ARG A 72 -6.30 -24.75 -6.27
N LEU A 73 -6.32 -25.52 -5.18
CA LEU A 73 -5.96 -24.99 -3.88
C LEU A 73 -4.48 -24.58 -3.87
N PRO A 74 -4.13 -23.46 -3.22
CA PRO A 74 -2.74 -23.10 -2.96
C PRO A 74 -2.05 -24.18 -2.11
N ALA A 75 -0.72 -24.25 -2.20
CA ALA A 75 0.05 -25.08 -1.28
C ALA A 75 -0.14 -24.57 0.17
N PRO A 76 -0.20 -25.45 1.19
CA PRO A 76 -0.41 -25.05 2.59
C PRO A 76 0.58 -23.99 3.09
N GLU A 77 1.82 -24.04 2.61
CA GLU A 77 2.91 -23.12 2.95
C GLU A 77 2.66 -21.71 2.40
N ALA A 78 1.97 -21.61 1.26
CA ALA A 78 1.56 -20.33 0.70
C ALA A 78 0.44 -19.70 1.54
N LEU A 79 -0.44 -20.50 2.15
CA LEU A 79 -1.51 -20.01 3.02
C LEU A 79 -0.97 -19.57 4.39
N SER A 80 -0.01 -20.31 4.95
CA SER A 80 0.59 -19.97 6.25
C SER A 80 1.44 -18.70 6.21
N ALA A 81 1.90 -18.27 5.03
CA ALA A 81 2.57 -17.00 4.82
C ALA A 81 1.64 -15.77 4.94
N PHE A 82 0.31 -15.97 4.98
CA PHE A 82 -0.68 -14.91 5.12
C PHE A 82 -1.61 -15.12 6.33
N PRO A 83 -1.07 -15.23 7.57
CA PRO A 83 -1.84 -15.66 8.73
C PRO A 83 -2.97 -14.69 9.14
N ASP A 84 -2.87 -13.41 8.76
CA ASP A 84 -3.84 -12.37 9.11
C ASP A 84 -4.51 -11.67 7.91
N ALA A 85 -4.13 -11.99 6.67
CA ALA A 85 -4.54 -11.20 5.50
C ALA A 85 -6.00 -11.46 5.03
N ALA A 86 -6.60 -12.56 5.48
CA ALA A 86 -7.97 -12.92 5.13
C ALA A 86 -8.61 -13.73 6.28
N ARG A 87 -8.91 -13.07 7.39
CA ARG A 87 -9.81 -13.68 8.37
C ARG A 87 -11.19 -13.82 7.70
N PRO A 88 -11.86 -14.98 7.81
CA PRO A 88 -13.23 -15.11 7.35
C PRO A 88 -14.07 -14.05 8.08
N ILE A 89 -14.85 -13.28 7.32
CA ILE A 89 -15.87 -12.39 7.87
C ILE A 89 -16.94 -13.34 8.42
N ALA A 90 -16.99 -13.47 9.75
CA ALA A 90 -18.04 -14.20 10.45
C ALA A 90 -19.37 -13.45 10.37
#